data_AF-A0A0S8G325-F1
#
_entry.id   AF-A0A0S8G325-F1
#
_cell.length_a   1.000
_cell.length_b   1.000
_cell.length_c   1.000
_cell.angle_alpha   90.00
_cell.angle_beta   90.00
_cell.angle_gamma   90.00
#
_symmetry.space_group_name_H-M   'P 1'
#
loop_
_entity.id
_entity.type
_entity.pdbx_description
1 polymer ?
#
loop_
_entity_poly.entity_id
_entity_poly.type
_entity_poly.pdbx_seq_one_letter_code
_entity_poly.pdbx_strand_id
1 'polypeptide(L)' 'MTFSVVSNVVLPNGNTLNVLGPSSYTIPGNVTVQRTLTHNAPAAAPVGHYQYQSSITGILNPPPMQVFGFLVP' A
#
# COMPACT_ATOMS: atom_id res chain seq x y z
N MET A 1 13.22 -1.43 -16.64
CA MET A 1 13.56 -1.33 -15.20
C MET A 1 12.50 -2.07 -14.42
N THR A 2 12.89 -2.84 -13.41
CA THR A 2 11.94 -3.56 -12.55
C THR A 2 11.84 -2.86 -11.22
N PHE A 3 10.64 -2.72 -10.68
CA PHE A 3 10.37 -2.15 -9.36
C PHE A 3 9.36 -3.01 -8.61
N SER A 4 9.41 -2.97 -7.29
CA SER A 4 8.45 -3.68 -6.45
C SER A 4 7.49 -2.69 -5.81
N VAL A 5 6.20 -3.00 -5.83
CA VAL A 5 5.18 -2.25 -5.08
C VAL A 5 4.74 -3.10 -3.91
N VAL A 6 4.67 -2.48 -2.73
CA VAL A 6 4.08 -3.07 -1.53
C VAL A 6 3.11 -2.08 -0.91
N SER A 7 1.97 -2.58 -0.47
CA SER A 7 1.00 -1.82 0.31
C SER A 7 0.62 -2.61 1.54
N ASN A 8 0.71 -1.98 2.69
CA ASN A 8 0.33 -2.54 3.97
C ASN A 8 -0.71 -1.65 4.63
N VAL A 9 -1.47 -2.24 5.56
CA VAL A 9 -2.32 -1.51 6.49
C VAL A 9 -1.79 -1.70 7.91
N VAL A 10 -1.58 -0.61 8.63
CA VAL A 10 -1.34 -0.62 10.07
C VAL A 10 -2.70 -0.59 10.75
N LEU A 11 -2.94 -1.60 11.57
CA LEU A 11 -4.16 -1.80 12.35
C LEU A 11 -4.17 -0.88 13.59
N PRO A 12 -5.33 -0.68 14.26
CA PRO A 12 -5.42 0.14 15.47
C PRO A 12 -4.50 -0.30 16.61
N ASN A 13 -4.14 -1.59 16.66
CA ASN A 13 -3.21 -2.14 17.65
C ASN A 13 -1.72 -1.99 17.26
N GLY A 14 -1.42 -1.32 16.15
CA GLY A 14 -0.07 -1.13 15.61
C GLY A 14 0.46 -2.29 14.77
N ASN A 15 -0.24 -3.42 14.68
CA ASN A 15 0.18 -4.53 13.83
C ASN A 15 0.03 -4.15 12.36
N THR A 16 0.91 -4.71 11.51
CA THR A 16 0.87 -4.46 10.07
C THR A 16 0.34 -5.69 9.34
N LEU A 17 -0.60 -5.50 8.44
CA LEU A 17 -1.13 -6.53 7.55
C LEU A 17 -0.79 -6.17 6.11
N ASN A 18 -0.30 -7.15 5.35
CA ASN A 18 -0.03 -6.96 3.94
C ASN A 18 -1.33 -6.97 3.13
N VAL A 19 -1.49 -5.96 2.29
CA VAL A 19 -2.69 -5.75 1.48
C VAL A 19 -2.39 -5.92 -0.01
N LEU A 20 -1.17 -5.56 -0.43
CA LEU A 20 -0.64 -5.83 -1.76
C LEU A 20 0.85 -6.15 -1.69
N GLY A 21 1.26 -7.14 -2.49
CA GLY A 21 2.65 -7.39 -2.81
C GLY A 21 3.45 -8.08 -1.70
N PRO A 22 4.79 -8.08 -1.77
CA PRO A 22 5.60 -7.40 -2.78
C PRO A 22 5.35 -7.96 -4.19
N SER A 23 4.92 -7.08 -5.11
CA SER A 23 4.66 -7.44 -6.50
C SER A 23 5.66 -6.71 -7.38
N SER A 24 6.40 -7.46 -8.20
CA SER A 24 7.35 -6.91 -9.16
C SER A 24 6.66 -6.48 -10.45
N TYR A 25 7.02 -5.31 -10.94
CA TYR A 25 6.51 -4.73 -12.18
C TYR A 25 7.66 -4.29 -13.06
N THR A 26 7.48 -4.48 -14.38
CA THR A 26 8.36 -3.93 -15.41
C THR A 26 7.52 -3.03 -16.29
N ILE A 27 7.88 -1.75 -16.35
CA ILE A 27 7.23 -0.77 -17.23
C ILE A 27 8.27 -0.10 -18.14
N PRO A 28 7.88 0.27 -19.38
CA PRO A 28 8.71 1.14 -20.23
C PRO A 28 8.93 2.51 -19.59
N GLY A 29 10.06 3.17 -19.88
CA GLY A 29 10.48 4.41 -19.20
C GLY A 29 9.61 5.65 -19.44
N ASN A 30 8.63 5.56 -20.33
CA ASN A 30 7.72 6.63 -20.72
C ASN A 30 6.25 6.29 -20.41
N VAL A 31 6.00 5.31 -19.54
CA VAL A 31 4.65 4.84 -19.21
C VAL A 31 4.36 5.10 -17.74
N THR A 32 3.18 5.66 -17.48
CA THR A 32 2.60 5.73 -16.14
C THR A 32 1.52 4.66 -16.04
N VAL A 33 1.57 3.86 -14.99
CA VAL A 33 0.52 2.89 -14.67
C VAL A 33 -0.16 3.34 -13.38
N GLN A 34 -1.46 3.62 -13.47
CA GLN A 34 -2.30 3.85 -12.30
C GLN A 34 -3.18 2.62 -12.09
N ARG A 35 -3.20 2.08 -10.86
CA ARG A 35 -4.09 0.98 -10.48
C ARG A 35 -4.83 1.35 -9.21
N THR A 36 -6.15 1.26 -9.27
CA THR A 36 -7.00 1.34 -8.09
C THR A 36 -7.11 -0.04 -7.49
N LEU A 37 -6.81 -0.15 -6.20
CA LEU A 37 -6.97 -1.36 -5.42
C LEU A 37 -7.99 -1.08 -4.33
N THR A 38 -8.97 -1.97 -4.21
CA THR A 38 -10.04 -1.85 -3.23
C THR A 38 -9.96 -3.03 -2.29
N HIS A 39 -9.93 -2.73 -0.99
CA HIS A 39 -9.91 -3.74 0.07
C HIS A 39 -10.98 -3.36 1.09
N ASN A 40 -11.87 -4.29 1.37
CA ASN A 40 -12.92 -4.07 2.34
C ASN A 40 -12.37 -4.41 3.73
N ALA A 41 -12.57 -3.52 4.69
CA ALA A 41 -12.43 -3.90 6.09
C ALA A 41 -13.54 -4.93 6.40
N PRO A 42 -13.20 -6.11 6.96
CA PRO A 42 -14.23 -7.08 7.34
C PRO A 42 -15.12 -6.49 8.43
N ALA A 43 -16.37 -6.93 8.53
CA ALA A 43 -17.31 -6.45 9.55
C ALA A 43 -16.81 -6.68 10.99
N ALA A 44 -15.93 -7.66 11.20
CA ALA A 44 -15.28 -7.95 12.48
C ALA A 44 -13.96 -7.17 12.69
N ALA A 45 -13.62 -6.22 11.82
CA ALA A 45 -12.44 -5.40 11.98
C ALA A 45 -12.56 -4.56 13.27
N PRO A 46 -11.49 -4.50 14.10
CA PRO A 46 -11.49 -3.65 15.29
C PRO A 46 -11.83 -2.20 14.97
N VAL A 47 -12.65 -1.57 15.80
CA VAL A 47 -12.90 -0.12 15.73
C VAL A 47 -11.59 0.63 15.97
N GLY A 48 -11.33 1.68 15.20
CA GLY A 48 -10.19 2.56 15.40
C GLY A 48 -9.52 3.05 14.12
N HIS A 49 -8.35 3.64 14.29
CA HIS A 49 -7.58 4.22 13.19
C HIS A 49 -6.76 3.17 12.46
N TYR A 50 -6.95 3.13 11.15
CA TYR A 50 -6.17 2.32 10.23
C TYR A 50 -5.33 3.23 9.35
N GLN A 51 -4.12 2.79 9.02
CA GLN A 51 -3.21 3.56 8.19
C GLN A 51 -2.68 2.70 7.05
N TYR A 52 -3.09 3.02 5.82
CA TYR A 52 -2.46 2.50 4.63
C TYR A 52 -1.10 3.13 4.41
N GLN A 53 -0.13 2.28 4.05
CA GLN A 53 1.23 2.65 3.75
C GLN A 53 1.64 1.94 2.47
N SER A 54 1.95 2.69 1.42
CA SER A 54 2.38 2.15 0.12
C SER A 54 3.76 2.66 -0.25
N SER A 55 4.63 1.75 -0.67
CA SER A 55 5.99 2.09 -1.09
C SER A 55 6.39 1.37 -2.37
N ILE A 56 7.31 2.02 -3.10
CA ILE A 56 7.95 1.48 -4.29
C ILE A 56 9.42 1.29 -3.95
N THR A 57 9.96 0.11 -4.25
CA THR A 57 11.38 -0.22 -4.04
C THR A 57 12.02 -0.73 -5.33
N GLY A 58 13.36 -0.77 -5.36
CA GLY A 58 14.12 -1.25 -6.52
C GLY A 58 14.33 -0.21 -7.63
N ILE A 59 14.06 1.07 -7.35
CA ILE A 59 14.33 2.19 -8.26
C ILE A 59 15.24 3.22 -7.60
N LEU A 60 16.03 3.94 -8.41
CA LEU A 60 16.78 5.10 -7.95
C LEU A 60 15.79 6.22 -7.58
N ASN A 61 15.97 6.81 -6.39
CA ASN A 61 15.12 7.88 -5.86
C ASN A 61 13.62 7.52 -5.87
N PRO A 62 13.20 6.50 -5.07
CA PRO A 62 11.79 6.16 -4.99
C PRO A 62 10.97 7.34 -4.44
N PRO A 63 9.70 7.48 -4.86
CA PRO A 63 8.81 8.46 -4.24
C PRO A 63 8.69 8.17 -2.74
N PRO A 64 8.37 9.18 -1.92
CA PRO A 64 8.10 8.97 -0.51
C PRO A 64 6.95 7.96 -0.36
N MET A 65 7.00 7.21 0.74
CA MET A 65 5.91 6.30 1.11
C MET A 65 4.61 7.09 1.19
N GLN A 66 3.60 6.64 0.44
CA GLN A 66 2.28 7.26 0.50
C GLN A 66 1.52 6.71 1.68
N VAL A 67 0.95 7.61 2.47
CA VAL A 67 0.23 7.29 3.71
C VAL A 67 -1.19 7.82 3.63
N PHE A 68 -2.17 6.97 3.95
CA PHE A 68 -3.57 7.35 4.02
C PHE A 68 -4.21 6.75 5.27
N GLY A 69 -4.78 7.60 6.12
CA GLY A 69 -5.45 7.21 7.36
C GLY A 69 -6.97 7.25 7.23
N PHE A 70 -7.66 6.30 7.86
CA PHE A 70 -9.11 6.29 7.98
C PHE A 70 -9.55 5.71 9.32
N LEU A 71 -10.75 6.12 9.77
CA LEU A 71 -11.38 5.62 10.99
C LEU A 71 -12.44 4.59 10.60
N VAL A 72 -12.37 3.40 11.19
CA VAL A 72 -13.47 2.42 11.17
C VAL A 72 -14.30 2.66 12.43
N PRO A 73 -15.57 3.09 12.30
CA PRO A 73 -16.48 3.33 13.43
C PRO A 73 -17.05 2.05 14.03
#